data_AF-A0A659XXZ6-F1
#
_entry.id   AF-A0A659XXZ6-F1
#
_cell.length_a   1.000
_cell.length_b   1.000
_cell.length_c   1.000
_cell.angle_alpha   90.00
_cell.angle_beta   90.00
_cell.angle_gamma   90.00
#
_symmetry.space_group_name_H-M   'P 1'
#
loop_
_entity.id
_entity.type
_entity.pdbx_description
1 polymer ?
#
loop_
_entity_poly.entity_id
_entity_poly.type
_entity_poly.pdbx_seq_one_letter_code
_entity_poly.pdbx_strand_id
1 'polypeptide(L)'
;INATQHTTEPPPRYSEASLIKKLEELGIGRPSTYTAILKTLEDRDYVAIDRRKLVPQAKGRLLSAFLESFFERYVEYDFTASL
;
A
#
# COMPACT_ATOMS: atom_id res chain seq x y z
N ILE A 1 43.85 2.58 -2.30
CA ILE A 1 42.64 3.29 -1.79
C ILE A 1 41.46 2.70 -2.53
N ASN A 2 40.63 1.88 -1.88
CA ASN A 2 39.40 1.36 -2.50
C ASN A 2 38.27 2.31 -2.11
N ALA A 3 37.81 3.14 -3.05
CA ALA A 3 36.67 4.02 -2.86
C ALA A 3 35.39 3.30 -3.29
N THR A 4 34.51 2.97 -2.33
CA THR A 4 33.17 2.46 -2.61
C THR A 4 32.23 3.61 -2.96
N GLN A 5 31.72 3.61 -4.19
CA GLN A 5 30.68 4.53 -4.63
C GLN A 5 29.33 4.03 -4.09
N HIS A 6 28.61 4.91 -3.40
CA HIS A 6 27.24 4.66 -2.95
C HIS A 6 26.27 5.43 -3.84
N THR A 7 25.18 4.77 -4.24
CA THR A 7 24.08 5.39 -4.99
C THR A 7 22.83 5.31 -4.12
N THR A 8 21.95 6.30 -4.21
CA THR A 8 20.66 6.25 -3.52
C THR A 8 19.76 5.23 -4.18
N GLU A 9 19.29 4.26 -3.41
CA GLU A 9 18.28 3.31 -3.87
C GLU A 9 16.87 3.87 -3.66
N PRO A 10 15.92 3.54 -4.55
CA PRO A 10 14.53 3.89 -4.32
C PRO A 10 14.00 3.20 -3.05
N PRO A 11 12.98 3.78 -2.39
CA PRO A 11 12.40 3.16 -1.21
C PRO A 11 11.87 1.76 -1.54
N PRO A 12 12.06 0.79 -0.62
CA PRO A 12 11.59 -0.57 -0.86
C PRO A 12 10.06 -0.60 -0.93
N ARG A 13 9.52 -1.43 -1.82
CA ARG A 13 8.08 -1.74 -1.83
C ARG A 13 7.67 -2.43 -0.54
N TYR A 14 6.42 -2.23 -0.15
CA TYR A 14 5.85 -2.92 0.99
C TYR A 14 5.83 -4.44 0.80
N SER A 15 6.21 -5.18 1.84
CA SER A 15 5.72 -6.53 2.11
C SER A 15 4.41 -6.48 2.88
N GLU A 16 3.71 -7.61 3.00
CA GLU A 16 2.49 -7.71 3.80
C GLU A 16 2.69 -7.18 5.22
N ALA A 17 3.75 -7.64 5.91
CA ALA A 17 4.07 -7.20 7.26
C ALA A 17 4.31 -5.70 7.36
N SER A 18 5.06 -5.11 6.41
CA SER A 18 5.30 -3.66 6.42
C SER A 18 4.06 -2.85 6.06
N LEU A 19 3.16 -3.38 5.23
CA LEU A 19 1.90 -2.73 4.92
C LEU A 19 0.94 -2.78 6.11
N ILE A 20 0.83 -3.93 6.78
CA ILE A 20 0.04 -4.06 8.01
C ILE A 20 0.52 -3.08 9.08
N LYS A 21 1.84 -3.01 9.29
CA LYS A 21 2.42 -2.03 10.21
C LYS A 21 2.05 -0.60 9.82
N LYS A 22 2.08 -0.28 8.52
CA LYS A 22 1.73 1.07 8.06
C LYS A 22 0.24 1.37 8.26
N LEU A 23 -0.64 0.40 8.01
CA LEU A 23 -2.08 0.53 8.26
C LEU A 23 -2.37 0.77 9.75
N GLU A 24 -1.70 0.02 10.63
CA GLU A 24 -1.77 0.20 12.08
C GLU A 24 -1.31 1.59 12.53
N GLU A 25 -0.16 2.07 12.02
CA GLU A 25 0.37 3.42 12.29
C GLU A 25 -0.61 4.52 11.87
N LEU A 26 -1.38 4.29 10.80
CA LEU A 26 -2.39 5.23 10.30
C LEU A 26 -3.76 5.06 11.00
N GLY A 27 -3.91 4.09 11.91
CA GLY A 27 -5.19 3.78 12.55
C GLY A 27 -6.22 3.12 11.63
N ILE A 28 -5.81 2.67 10.44
CA ILE A 28 -6.67 2.11 9.40
C ILE A 28 -6.71 0.58 9.56
N GLY A 29 -7.91 0.03 9.72
CA GLY A 29 -8.09 -1.41 9.91
C GLY A 29 -7.79 -1.91 11.33
N ARG A 30 -7.96 -3.21 11.56
CA ARG A 30 -7.82 -3.88 12.86
C ARG A 30 -7.17 -5.25 12.65
N PRO A 31 -6.65 -5.92 13.70
CA PRO A 31 -6.04 -7.26 13.58
C PRO A 31 -6.93 -8.29 12.86
N SER A 32 -8.25 -8.17 13.00
CA SER A 32 -9.23 -9.03 12.31
C SER A 32 -9.44 -8.73 10.83
N THR A 33 -9.02 -7.54 10.33
CA THR A 33 -9.31 -7.08 8.97
C THR A 33 -8.09 -7.06 8.06
N TYR A 34 -6.87 -7.03 8.58
CA TYR A 34 -5.65 -6.90 7.77
C TYR A 34 -5.51 -7.97 6.68
N THR A 35 -5.72 -9.24 7.03
CA THR A 35 -5.66 -10.35 6.06
C THR A 35 -6.74 -10.20 4.99
N ALA A 36 -7.94 -9.78 5.37
CA ALA A 36 -9.05 -9.59 4.45
C ALA A 36 -8.82 -8.42 3.49
N ILE A 37 -8.20 -7.32 3.97
CA ILE A 37 -7.80 -6.17 3.16
C ILE A 37 -6.81 -6.61 2.08
N LEU A 38 -5.69 -7.25 2.49
CA LEU A 38 -4.66 -7.74 1.57
C LEU A 38 -5.25 -8.67 0.52
N LYS A 39 -6.03 -9.65 0.97
CA LYS A 39 -6.68 -10.61 0.08
C LYS A 39 -7.63 -9.94 -0.91
N THR A 40 -8.38 -8.94 -0.48
CA THR A 40 -9.28 -8.19 -1.38
C THR A 40 -8.53 -7.39 -2.44
N LEU A 41 -7.35 -6.84 -2.10
CA LEU A 41 -6.51 -6.11 -3.06
C LEU A 41 -5.92 -7.04 -4.13
N GLU A 42 -5.55 -8.26 -3.73
CA GLU A 42 -5.06 -9.30 -4.63
C GLU A 42 -6.20 -9.88 -5.49
N ASP A 43 -7.30 -10.34 -4.87
CA ASP A 43 -8.44 -10.96 -5.55
C ASP A 43 -9.10 -10.04 -6.59
N ARG A 44 -8.90 -8.71 -6.49
CA ARG A 44 -9.45 -7.71 -7.43
C ARG A 44 -8.44 -7.21 -8.47
N ASP A 45 -7.23 -7.77 -8.50
CA ASP A 45 -6.12 -7.38 -9.37
C ASP A 45 -5.70 -5.90 -9.20
N TYR A 46 -5.82 -5.36 -7.99
CA TYR A 46 -5.28 -4.02 -7.69
C TYR A 46 -3.78 -4.09 -7.38
N VAL A 47 -3.34 -5.20 -6.80
CA VAL A 47 -1.96 -5.46 -6.44
C VAL A 47 -1.61 -6.91 -6.78
N ALA A 48 -0.37 -7.17 -7.17
CA ALA A 48 0.18 -8.52 -7.24
C ALA A 48 1.32 -8.69 -6.24
N ILE A 49 1.50 -9.91 -5.74
CA ILE A 49 2.62 -10.27 -4.87
C ILE A 49 3.74 -10.85 -5.74
N ASP A 50 4.86 -10.14 -5.83
CA ASP A 50 6.08 -10.62 -6.49
C ASP A 50 7.25 -10.62 -5.50
N ARG A 51 7.89 -11.78 -5.31
CA ARG A 51 8.99 -11.97 -4.34
C ARG A 51 8.68 -11.39 -2.95
N ARG A 52 7.46 -11.64 -2.44
CA ARG A 52 6.92 -11.12 -1.16
C ARG A 52 6.80 -9.59 -1.07
N LYS A 53 6.79 -8.90 -2.22
CA LYS A 53 6.57 -7.46 -2.33
C LYS A 53 5.26 -7.19 -3.05
N LEU A 54 4.50 -6.25 -2.54
CA LEU A 54 3.27 -5.77 -3.17
C LEU A 54 3.63 -4.85 -4.34
N VAL A 55 3.19 -5.22 -5.54
CA VAL A 55 3.39 -4.46 -6.77
C VAL A 55 2.03 -3.95 -7.28
N PRO A 56 1.81 -2.63 -7.35
CA PRO A 56 0.53 -2.09 -7.83
C PRO A 56 0.35 -2.37 -9.32
N GLN A 57 -0.82 -2.89 -9.66
CA GLN A 57 -1.23 -3.17 -11.03
C GLN A 57 -1.79 -1.91 -11.71
N ALA A 58 -1.86 -1.92 -13.04
CA ALA A 58 -2.39 -0.78 -13.81
C ALA A 58 -3.83 -0.40 -13.37
N LYS A 59 -4.67 -1.41 -13.14
CA LYS A 59 -6.05 -1.24 -12.65
C LYS A 59 -6.10 -0.56 -11.29
N GLY A 60 -5.25 -1.01 -10.35
CA GLY A 60 -5.14 -0.39 -9.02
C GLY A 60 -4.72 1.08 -9.11
N ARG A 61 -3.71 1.39 -9.92
CA ARG A 61 -3.25 2.77 -10.13
C ARG A 61 -4.33 3.67 -10.73
N LEU A 62 -5.05 3.16 -11.73
CA LEU A 62 -6.14 3.93 -12.37
C LEU A 62 -7.28 4.20 -11.39
N LEU A 63 -7.67 3.20 -10.60
CA LEU A 63 -8.71 3.36 -9.59
C LEU A 63 -8.30 4.35 -8.50
N SER A 64 -7.07 4.25 -7.98
CA SER A 64 -6.57 5.20 -6.98
C SER A 64 -6.57 6.63 -7.51
N ALA A 65 -6.05 6.86 -8.71
CA ALA A 65 -6.05 8.20 -9.33
C ALA A 65 -7.47 8.74 -9.55
N PHE A 66 -8.42 7.87 -9.94
CA PHE A 66 -9.83 8.25 -10.08
C PHE A 66 -10.44 8.65 -8.73
N LEU A 67 -10.24 7.85 -7.68
CA LEU A 67 -10.79 8.16 -6.37
C LEU A 67 -10.17 9.43 -5.77
N GLU A 68 -8.87 9.65 -5.93
CA GLU A 68 -8.19 10.88 -5.53
C GLU A 68 -8.75 12.11 -6.26
N SER A 69 -9.09 11.98 -7.55
CA SER A 69 -9.56 13.11 -8.36
C SER A 69 -11.02 13.50 -8.09
N PHE A 70 -11.88 12.56 -7.66
CA PHE A 70 -13.33 12.78 -7.56
C PHE A 70 -13.89 12.60 -6.14
N PHE A 71 -13.17 11.90 -5.27
CA PHE A 71 -13.65 11.47 -3.95
C PHE A 71 -12.60 11.66 -2.86
N GLU A 72 -11.77 12.70 -2.96
CA GLU A 72 -10.63 12.99 -2.06
C GLU A 72 -10.96 12.76 -0.57
N ARG A 73 -12.06 13.35 -0.07
CA ARG A 73 -12.51 13.20 1.33
C ARG A 73 -12.73 11.74 1.77
N TYR A 74 -13.12 10.83 0.88
CA TYR A 74 -13.39 9.43 1.21
C TYR A 74 -12.15 8.53 1.16
N VAL A 75 -11.06 8.99 0.54
CA VAL A 75 -9.79 8.25 0.47
C VAL A 75 -8.70 8.85 1.35
N GLU A 76 -8.99 9.95 2.04
CA GLU A 76 -8.13 10.49 3.09
C GLU A 76 -7.96 9.50 4.25
N TYR A 77 -6.72 9.41 4.74
CA TYR A 77 -6.37 8.49 5.82
C TYR A 77 -7.11 8.84 7.12
N ASP A 78 -7.24 10.12 7.44
CA ASP A 78 -7.89 10.58 8.68
C ASP A 78 -9.38 10.26 8.68
N PHE A 79 -10.06 10.42 7.54
CA PHE A 79 -11.46 10.00 7.39
C PHE A 79 -11.61 8.50 7.64
N THR A 80 -10.76 7.69 6.99
CA THR A 80 -10.79 6.23 7.11
C THR A 80 -10.44 5.74 8.53
N ALA A 81 -9.54 6.42 9.23
CA ALA A 81 -9.15 6.08 10.60
C ALA A 81 -10.20 6.47 11.64
N SER A 82 -10.97 7.54 11.38
CA SER A 82 -11.98 8.08 12.30
C SER A 82 -13.33 7.34 12.28
N LEU A 83 -13.52 6.42 11.34
CA LEU A 83 -14.74 5.62 11.14
C LEU A 83 -14.78 4.40 12.09
#